data_AF-A0A1C6KW30-F1
#
_entry.id   AF-A0A1C6KW30-F1
#
_cell.length_a   1.000
_cell.length_b   1.000
_cell.length_c   1.000
_cell.angle_alpha   90.00
_cell.angle_beta   90.00
_cell.angle_gamma   90.00
#
_symmetry.space_group_name_H-M   'P 1'
#
loop_
_entity.id
_entity.type
_entity.pdbx_description
1 polymer ?
#
loop_
_entity_poly.entity_id
_entity_poly.type
_entity_poly.pdbx_seq_one_letter_code
_entity_poly.pdbx_strand_id
1 'polypeptide(L)'
;MSEIVNEKPGVAKLRGRRPAPKVTPKKKEDNKMVSNNNELIEENNDIKESVDLDLFKPSESKIRNKGIAEAGVMSIVSAKTGKRIVISKEIMEKLNKPERIVMSFAEDKIAIGEQLPNNDNYINIKVLKSKGVVYSSGIVKEITDLYELDFSNKTSITFLDVEYVKYEENVVAIITVE
;
A
#
# COMPACT_ATOMS: atom_id res chain seq x y z
N MET A 1 -35.18 44.51 38.80
CA MET A 1 -34.52 44.50 37.47
C MET A 1 -33.03 44.42 37.73
N SER A 2 -32.24 43.44 37.31
CA SER A 2 -32.44 42.19 36.57
C SER A 2 -31.08 41.48 36.64
N GLU A 3 -31.04 40.24 37.10
CA GLU A 3 -29.84 39.40 37.12
C GLU A 3 -29.45 39.04 35.68
N ILE A 4 -28.19 39.27 35.31
CA ILE A 4 -27.66 38.94 33.98
C ILE A 4 -27.12 37.52 34.04
N VAL A 5 -27.88 36.58 33.46
CA VAL A 5 -27.48 35.20 33.24
C VAL A 5 -26.52 35.16 32.06
N ASN A 6 -25.25 34.84 32.32
CA ASN A 6 -24.27 34.54 31.27
C ASN A 6 -24.51 33.12 30.72
N GLU A 7 -25.14 33.02 29.55
CA GLU A 7 -25.23 31.79 28.78
C GLU A 7 -23.87 31.43 28.18
N LYS A 8 -23.36 30.23 28.49
CA LYS A 8 -22.16 29.67 27.84
C LYS A 8 -22.53 29.03 26.50
N PRO A 9 -21.73 29.20 25.44
CA PRO A 9 -22.01 28.59 24.14
C PRO A 9 -21.88 27.06 24.21
N GLY A 10 -22.85 26.37 23.59
CA GLY A 10 -22.99 24.92 23.62
C GLY A 10 -21.78 24.18 23.02
N VAL A 11 -21.21 23.26 23.80
CA VAL A 11 -20.17 22.34 23.37
C VAL A 11 -20.80 21.24 22.51
N ALA A 12 -20.40 21.14 21.24
CA ALA A 12 -20.80 20.04 20.37
C ALA A 12 -20.30 18.70 20.94
N LYS A 13 -21.22 17.78 21.26
CA LYS A 13 -20.88 16.42 21.70
C LYS A 13 -20.18 15.67 20.57
N LEU A 14 -18.89 15.35 20.76
CA LEU A 14 -18.14 14.43 19.91
C LEU A 14 -18.86 13.08 19.85
N ARG A 15 -19.28 12.65 18.65
CA ARG A 15 -19.78 11.29 18.45
C ARG A 15 -18.65 10.30 18.71
N GLY A 16 -18.77 9.51 19.77
CA GLY A 16 -17.82 8.45 20.09
C GLY A 16 -17.66 7.47 18.92
N ARG A 17 -16.43 7.02 18.69
CA ARG A 17 -16.14 5.95 17.72
C ARG A 17 -16.89 4.68 18.14
N ARG A 18 -17.67 4.10 17.24
CA ARG A 18 -18.25 2.76 17.48
C ARG A 18 -17.09 1.77 17.63
N PRO A 19 -17.05 0.93 18.68
CA PRO A 19 -16.03 -0.10 18.79
C PRO A 19 -16.23 -1.15 17.69
N ALA A 20 -15.12 -1.68 17.17
CA ALA A 20 -15.14 -2.76 16.18
C ALA A 20 -15.81 -4.01 16.77
N PRO A 21 -16.56 -4.80 15.97
CA PRO A 21 -17.15 -6.05 16.44
C PRO A 21 -16.04 -7.00 16.89
N LYS A 22 -16.13 -7.50 18.13
CA LYS A 22 -15.22 -8.53 18.63
C LYS A 22 -15.54 -9.85 17.93
N VAL A 23 -14.63 -10.33 17.09
CA VAL A 23 -14.69 -11.69 16.53
C VAL A 23 -14.24 -12.65 17.62
N THR A 24 -15.18 -13.34 18.26
CA THR A 24 -14.88 -14.44 19.18
C THR A 24 -14.67 -15.73 18.37
N PRO A 25 -13.53 -16.43 18.54
CA PRO A 25 -13.30 -17.72 17.87
C PRO A 25 -14.25 -18.79 18.45
N LYS A 26 -15.00 -19.47 17.59
CA LYS A 26 -15.75 -20.67 17.99
C LYS A 26 -14.77 -21.84 18.19
N LYS A 27 -14.85 -22.46 19.36
CA LYS A 27 -14.09 -23.66 19.75
C LYS A 27 -14.50 -24.86 18.88
N LYS A 28 -13.53 -25.71 18.54
CA LYS A 28 -13.78 -27.08 18.07
C LYS A 28 -14.41 -27.86 19.23
N GLU A 29 -15.60 -28.40 19.05
CA GLU A 29 -16.15 -29.39 19.98
C GLU A 29 -16.59 -30.64 19.21
N ASP A 30 -16.08 -31.75 19.73
CA ASP A 30 -16.25 -33.10 19.26
C ASP A 30 -17.70 -33.59 19.40
N ASN A 31 -18.05 -34.53 18.53
CA ASN A 31 -19.34 -35.19 18.38
C ASN A 31 -20.01 -35.59 19.71
N LYS A 32 -21.26 -35.15 19.92
CA LYS A 32 -22.22 -35.85 20.77
C LYS A 32 -23.65 -35.67 20.25
N MET A 33 -24.29 -36.80 19.91
CA MET A 33 -25.71 -36.90 19.61
C MET A 33 -26.56 -36.51 20.84
N VAL A 34 -27.71 -35.86 20.64
CA VAL A 34 -29.07 -36.28 21.09
C VAL A 34 -30.11 -35.17 20.85
N SER A 35 -31.08 -35.52 20.00
CA SER A 35 -32.54 -35.25 19.97
C SER A 35 -33.18 -34.19 20.90
N ASN A 36 -33.90 -33.21 20.32
CA ASN A 36 -35.38 -33.11 20.36
C ASN A 36 -35.91 -31.71 19.96
N ASN A 37 -36.66 -31.70 18.85
CA ASN A 37 -37.92 -31.02 18.48
C ASN A 37 -38.27 -29.56 18.88
N ASN A 38 -38.77 -28.88 17.84
CA ASN A 38 -39.76 -27.79 17.75
C ASN A 38 -39.26 -26.34 17.85
N GLU A 39 -39.14 -25.66 16.70
CA GLU A 39 -40.12 -24.69 16.19
C GLU A 39 -39.63 -24.11 14.84
N LEU A 40 -40.57 -23.96 13.90
CA LEU A 40 -40.34 -23.52 12.51
C LEU A 40 -39.85 -22.07 12.46
N ILE A 41 -38.69 -21.85 11.84
CA ILE A 41 -38.25 -20.53 11.36
C ILE A 41 -38.18 -20.63 9.83
N GLU A 42 -39.01 -19.85 9.14
CA GLU A 42 -39.02 -19.75 7.69
C GLU A 42 -37.72 -19.07 7.22
N GLU A 43 -36.76 -19.86 6.75
CA GLU A 43 -35.64 -19.36 5.96
C GLU A 43 -36.11 -19.10 4.53
N ASN A 44 -36.28 -17.83 4.18
CA ASN A 44 -36.44 -17.40 2.78
C ASN A 44 -35.14 -17.71 2.03
N ASN A 45 -35.04 -18.94 1.53
CA ASN A 45 -33.92 -19.42 0.74
C ASN A 45 -34.25 -19.16 -0.74
N ASP A 46 -33.99 -17.95 -1.22
CA ASP A 46 -34.09 -17.56 -2.65
C ASP A 46 -32.99 -18.23 -3.51
N ILE A 47 -32.70 -19.51 -3.27
CA ILE A 47 -31.80 -20.32 -4.07
C ILE A 47 -32.67 -21.05 -5.08
N LYS A 48 -32.63 -20.62 -6.34
CA LYS A 48 -33.35 -21.29 -7.44
C LYS A 48 -32.82 -22.70 -7.61
N GLU A 49 -33.71 -23.69 -7.52
CA GLU A 49 -33.37 -25.11 -7.47
C GLU A 49 -32.82 -25.67 -8.79
N SER A 50 -32.97 -24.97 -9.91
CA SER A 50 -32.30 -25.36 -11.15
C SER A 50 -32.11 -24.18 -12.10
N VAL A 51 -30.86 -24.01 -12.53
CA VAL A 51 -30.50 -23.21 -13.70
C VAL A 51 -29.79 -24.17 -14.64
N ASP A 52 -30.24 -24.23 -15.89
CA ASP A 52 -29.61 -25.04 -16.91
C ASP A 52 -28.23 -24.46 -17.26
N LEU A 53 -27.18 -25.11 -16.78
CA LEU A 53 -25.80 -24.67 -16.95
C LEU A 53 -25.25 -24.97 -18.35
N ASP A 54 -25.95 -25.78 -19.16
CA ASP A 54 -25.51 -26.14 -20.51
C ASP A 54 -25.65 -24.98 -21.51
N LEU A 55 -26.38 -23.92 -21.12
CA LEU A 55 -26.52 -22.68 -21.90
C LEU A 55 -25.34 -21.71 -21.70
N PHE A 56 -24.42 -21.97 -20.77
CA PHE A 56 -23.33 -21.05 -20.45
C PHE A 56 -22.13 -21.30 -21.36
N LYS A 57 -21.71 -20.25 -22.08
CA LYS A 57 -20.50 -20.30 -22.89
C LYS A 57 -19.25 -20.09 -22.01
N PRO A 58 -18.18 -20.91 -22.16
CA PRO A 58 -16.94 -20.69 -21.44
C PRO A 58 -16.30 -19.34 -21.80
N SER A 59 -15.59 -18.75 -20.82
CA SER A 59 -14.79 -17.55 -21.09
C SER A 59 -13.68 -17.88 -22.09
N GLU A 60 -13.64 -17.13 -23.20
CA GLU A 60 -12.59 -17.26 -24.22
C GLU A 60 -11.27 -16.58 -23.82
N SER A 61 -11.27 -15.86 -22.69
CA SER A 61 -10.10 -15.12 -22.24
C SER A 61 -8.98 -16.06 -21.80
N LYS A 62 -7.75 -15.78 -22.25
CA LYS A 62 -6.55 -16.50 -21.80
C LYS A 62 -5.86 -15.70 -20.71
N ILE A 63 -5.62 -16.33 -19.56
CA ILE A 63 -4.77 -15.78 -18.50
C ILE A 63 -3.34 -15.77 -19.04
N ARG A 64 -2.83 -14.59 -19.38
CA ARG A 64 -1.42 -14.42 -19.73
C ARG A 64 -0.63 -14.22 -18.45
N ASN A 65 0.10 -15.25 -18.05
CA ASN A 65 1.13 -15.10 -17.01
C ASN A 65 2.26 -14.27 -17.61
N LYS A 66 2.37 -13.01 -17.22
CA LYS A 66 3.55 -12.21 -17.53
C LYS A 66 4.72 -12.88 -16.80
N GLY A 67 5.76 -13.30 -17.54
CA GLY A 67 6.96 -13.89 -16.96
C GLY A 67 7.50 -12.99 -15.84
N ILE A 68 7.95 -13.61 -14.75
CA ILE A 68 8.58 -12.89 -13.64
C ILE A 68 9.93 -12.43 -14.18
N ALA A 69 9.97 -11.20 -14.71
CA ALA A 69 11.22 -10.50 -14.90
C ALA A 69 11.90 -10.36 -13.53
N GLU A 70 13.22 -10.24 -13.54
CA GLU A 70 14.03 -9.97 -12.36
C GLU A 70 13.39 -8.89 -11.49
N ALA A 71 13.35 -9.13 -10.18
CA ALA A 71 12.57 -8.33 -9.26
C ALA A 71 13.24 -6.96 -9.07
N GLY A 72 12.84 -5.97 -9.86
CA GLY A 72 13.44 -4.64 -9.80
C GLY A 72 13.38 -3.99 -8.41
N VAL A 73 14.44 -3.21 -8.13
CA VAL A 73 14.76 -2.67 -6.81
C VAL A 73 14.05 -1.34 -6.55
N MET A 74 13.78 -0.56 -7.58
CA MET A 74 13.02 0.68 -7.50
C MET A 74 12.22 0.90 -8.77
N SER A 75 11.05 1.53 -8.66
CA SER A 75 10.23 1.88 -9.81
C SER A 75 9.66 3.27 -9.70
N ILE A 76 9.84 4.07 -10.75
CA ILE A 76 9.18 5.35 -10.93
C ILE A 76 7.88 5.11 -11.67
N VAL A 77 6.77 5.55 -11.11
CA VAL A 77 5.45 5.48 -11.75
C VAL A 77 5.00 6.91 -12.07
N SER A 78 4.81 7.18 -13.36
CA SER A 78 4.28 8.42 -13.89
C SER A 78 3.05 8.12 -14.73
N ALA A 79 1.90 8.00 -14.06
CA ALA A 79 0.62 7.74 -14.69
C ALA A 79 -0.34 8.91 -14.48
N LYS A 80 -1.34 9.06 -15.35
CA LYS A 80 -2.42 10.06 -15.18
C LYS A 80 -3.17 9.88 -13.85
N THR A 81 -3.26 8.64 -13.36
CA THR A 81 -3.93 8.29 -12.10
C THR A 81 -3.11 8.62 -10.85
N GLY A 82 -1.82 8.90 -10.99
CA GLY A 82 -0.96 9.25 -9.88
C GLY A 82 0.53 9.06 -10.17
N LYS A 83 1.34 9.87 -9.49
CA LYS A 83 2.80 9.82 -9.53
C LYS A 83 3.36 9.30 -8.21
N ARG A 84 4.21 8.29 -8.27
CA ARG A 84 4.79 7.66 -7.08
C ARG A 84 6.11 6.96 -7.38
N ILE A 85 6.91 6.81 -6.34
CA ILE A 85 8.12 5.99 -6.34
C ILE A 85 7.81 4.76 -5.50
N VAL A 86 8.18 3.59 -6.02
CA VAL A 86 8.04 2.31 -5.35
C VAL A 86 9.41 1.74 -5.09
N ILE A 87 9.73 1.50 -3.83
CA ILE A 87 10.99 0.91 -3.38
C ILE A 87 10.72 -0.56 -3.03
N SER A 88 11.59 -1.45 -3.49
CA SER A 88 11.43 -2.89 -3.28
C SER A 88 11.44 -3.26 -1.80
N LYS A 89 10.94 -4.47 -1.51
CA LYS A 89 10.99 -5.03 -0.17
C LYS A 89 12.43 -5.18 0.32
N GLU A 90 13.34 -5.55 -0.58
CA GLU A 90 14.74 -5.79 -0.26
C GLU A 90 15.42 -4.52 0.26
N ILE A 91 15.29 -3.40 -0.46
CA ILE A 91 15.83 -2.11 -0.01
C ILE A 91 15.20 -1.71 1.32
N MET A 92 13.87 -1.82 1.45
CA MET A 92 13.20 -1.48 2.71
C MET A 92 13.69 -2.29 3.90
N GLU A 93 13.98 -3.58 3.71
CA GLU A 93 14.53 -4.44 4.77
C GLU A 93 15.97 -4.07 5.11
N LYS A 94 16.80 -3.76 4.11
CA LYS A 94 18.19 -3.32 4.31
C LYS A 94 18.30 -1.97 5.01
N LEU A 95 17.36 -1.06 4.74
CA LEU A 95 17.26 0.24 5.41
C LEU A 95 16.62 0.18 6.81
N ASN A 96 16.31 -1.02 7.34
CA ASN A 96 15.59 -1.19 8.61
C ASN A 96 14.18 -0.57 8.65
N LYS A 97 13.51 -0.48 7.48
CA LYS A 97 12.12 -0.01 7.32
C LYS A 97 11.86 1.36 7.97
N PRO A 98 12.55 2.40 7.52
CA PRO A 98 12.41 3.72 8.12
C PRO A 98 11.03 4.32 7.78
N GLU A 99 10.50 5.18 8.65
CA GLU A 99 9.24 5.89 8.39
C GLU A 99 9.43 7.08 7.43
N ARG A 100 10.66 7.57 7.33
CA ARG A 100 11.08 8.67 6.47
C ARG A 100 12.37 8.31 5.77
N ILE A 101 12.50 8.75 4.54
CA ILE A 101 13.72 8.61 3.76
C ILE A 101 14.18 9.96 3.24
N VAL A 102 15.43 10.03 2.89
CA VAL A 102 16.06 11.12 2.17
C VAL A 102 16.57 10.58 0.85
N MET A 103 16.44 11.37 -0.21
CA MET A 103 16.91 11.01 -1.55
C MET A 103 17.90 12.07 -2.05
N SER A 104 19.03 11.61 -2.59
CA SER A 104 20.01 12.45 -3.27
C SER A 104 20.32 11.88 -4.64
N PHE A 105 20.71 12.73 -5.58
CA PHE A 105 20.91 12.38 -6.98
C PHE A 105 22.34 12.70 -7.43
N ALA A 106 22.90 11.82 -8.25
CA ALA A 106 24.15 12.01 -8.98
C ALA A 106 23.89 11.78 -10.48
N GLU A 107 24.94 11.75 -11.31
CA GLU A 107 24.82 11.66 -12.77
C GLU A 107 24.02 10.43 -13.23
N ASP A 108 24.34 9.25 -12.68
CA ASP A 108 23.74 7.95 -13.03
C ASP A 108 23.20 7.20 -11.81
N LYS A 109 23.12 7.86 -10.64
CA LYS A 109 22.87 7.17 -9.36
C LYS A 109 21.89 7.92 -8.47
N ILE A 110 20.99 7.15 -7.86
CA ILE A 110 20.06 7.63 -6.84
C ILE A 110 20.44 7.03 -5.49
N ALA A 111 20.75 7.88 -4.51
CA ALA A 111 21.01 7.47 -3.14
C ALA A 111 19.73 7.59 -2.30
N ILE A 112 19.41 6.54 -1.55
CA ILE A 112 18.27 6.48 -0.64
C ILE A 112 18.73 6.00 0.73
N GLY A 113 18.44 6.76 1.77
CA GLY A 113 18.75 6.39 3.15
C GLY A 113 17.77 7.03 4.13
N GLU A 114 17.89 6.67 5.41
CA GLU A 114 17.21 7.40 6.49
C GLU A 114 17.82 8.79 6.69
N GLN A 115 19.14 8.91 6.48
CA GLN A 115 19.91 10.15 6.56
C GLN A 115 20.97 10.14 5.47
N LEU A 116 21.23 11.31 4.88
CA LEU A 116 22.26 11.54 3.87
C LEU A 116 22.98 12.86 4.18
N PRO A 117 24.27 13.01 3.79
CA PRO A 117 25.00 14.25 4.02
C PRO A 117 24.36 15.42 3.27
N ASN A 118 24.31 16.60 3.92
CA ASN A 118 23.79 17.86 3.35
C ASN A 118 22.35 17.79 2.84
N ASN A 119 21.51 16.91 3.39
CA ASN A 119 20.15 16.73 2.91
C ASN A 119 19.15 16.56 4.05
N ASP A 120 18.40 17.62 4.30
CA ASP A 120 17.37 17.69 5.33
C ASP A 120 15.94 17.50 4.76
N ASN A 121 15.83 17.10 3.48
CA ASN A 121 14.54 16.90 2.82
C ASN A 121 13.98 15.50 3.14
N TYR A 122 13.42 15.37 4.34
CA TYR A 122 12.80 14.13 4.79
C TYR A 122 11.45 13.89 4.13
N ILE A 123 11.32 12.70 3.53
CA ILE A 123 10.16 12.30 2.75
C ILE A 123 9.48 11.13 3.47
N ASN A 124 8.21 11.32 3.82
CA ASN A 124 7.42 10.26 4.45
C ASN A 124 7.19 9.11 3.46
N ILE A 125 7.46 7.88 3.91
CA ILE A 125 7.24 6.67 3.12
C ILE A 125 6.07 5.87 3.67
N LYS A 126 5.20 5.39 2.77
CA LYS A 126 4.11 4.47 3.13
C LYS A 126 4.53 3.04 2.83
N VAL A 127 4.40 2.16 3.81
CA VAL A 127 4.66 0.73 3.60
C VAL A 127 3.39 0.06 3.06
N LEU A 128 3.48 -0.50 1.86
CA LEU A 128 2.40 -1.27 1.23
C LEU A 128 2.92 -2.64 0.83
N LYS A 129 2.37 -3.72 1.42
CA LYS A 129 2.81 -5.10 1.16
C LYS A 129 4.33 -5.27 1.29
N SER A 130 4.92 -4.66 2.31
CA SER A 130 6.37 -4.63 2.58
C SER A 130 7.23 -3.86 1.57
N LYS A 131 6.62 -3.17 0.59
CA LYS A 131 7.30 -2.23 -0.30
C LYS A 131 7.14 -0.81 0.22
N GLY A 132 8.14 0.02 0.00
CA GLY A 132 8.09 1.44 0.29
C GLY A 132 7.39 2.18 -0.84
N VAL A 133 6.48 3.10 -0.53
CA VAL A 133 5.78 3.92 -1.54
C VAL A 133 5.82 5.38 -1.14
N VAL A 134 6.40 6.20 -2.00
CA VAL A 134 6.43 7.66 -1.87
C VAL A 134 5.46 8.25 -2.89
N TYR A 135 4.47 9.00 -2.41
CA TYR A 135 3.52 9.72 -3.26
C TYR A 135 3.96 11.18 -3.39
N SER A 136 4.77 11.49 -4.39
CA SER A 136 5.20 12.86 -4.67
C SER A 136 5.33 13.10 -6.16
N SER A 137 4.52 14.01 -6.69
CA SER A 137 4.62 14.44 -8.09
C SER A 137 5.87 15.27 -8.35
N GLY A 138 6.33 16.04 -7.37
CA GLY A 138 7.53 16.87 -7.45
C GLY A 138 8.79 16.02 -7.63
N ILE A 139 9.00 15.04 -6.75
CA ILE A 139 10.18 14.17 -6.81
C ILE A 139 10.15 13.30 -8.07
N VAL A 140 8.98 12.77 -8.45
CA VAL A 140 8.87 12.02 -9.71
C VAL A 140 9.25 12.90 -10.90
N LYS A 141 8.84 14.16 -10.91
CA LYS A 141 9.21 15.10 -11.97
C LYS A 141 10.72 15.38 -11.95
N GLU A 142 11.29 15.64 -10.78
CA GLU A 142 12.73 15.88 -10.61
C GLU A 142 13.58 14.73 -11.13
N ILE A 143 13.25 13.48 -10.77
CA ILE A 143 13.93 12.28 -11.28
C ILE A 143 13.73 12.15 -12.80
N THR A 144 12.52 12.41 -13.29
CA THR A 144 12.22 12.29 -14.73
C THR A 144 13.02 13.30 -15.55
N ASP A 145 13.10 14.54 -15.08
CA ASP A 145 13.80 15.63 -15.75
C ASP A 145 15.33 15.43 -15.65
N LEU A 146 15.85 14.98 -14.51
CA LEU A 146 17.29 14.78 -14.28
C LEU A 146 17.88 13.64 -15.11
N TYR A 147 17.16 12.52 -15.23
CA TYR A 147 17.63 11.32 -15.95
C TYR A 147 16.93 11.13 -17.30
N GLU A 148 16.27 12.17 -17.82
CA GLU A 148 15.62 12.17 -19.14
C GLU A 148 14.69 10.97 -19.40
N LEU A 149 13.94 10.56 -18.38
CA LEU A 149 13.13 9.34 -18.42
C LEU A 149 11.90 9.50 -19.32
N ASP A 150 11.79 8.72 -20.39
CA ASP A 150 10.62 8.77 -21.29
C ASP A 150 9.44 7.89 -20.79
N PHE A 151 8.30 8.51 -20.50
CA PHE A 151 7.04 7.83 -20.12
C PHE A 151 5.96 7.89 -21.23
N SER A 152 6.32 8.24 -22.47
CA SER A 152 5.34 8.42 -23.56
C SER A 152 4.51 7.16 -23.83
N ASN A 153 5.16 5.99 -23.80
CA ASN A 153 4.53 4.69 -24.08
C ASN A 153 4.45 3.76 -22.86
N LYS A 154 4.88 4.22 -21.68
CA LYS A 154 4.95 3.41 -20.46
C LYS A 154 4.55 4.21 -19.24
N THR A 155 3.90 3.57 -18.28
CA THR A 155 3.47 4.22 -17.04
C THR A 155 4.47 4.07 -15.91
N SER A 156 5.46 3.19 -16.07
CA SER A 156 6.50 2.94 -15.07
C SER A 156 7.82 2.56 -15.71
N ILE A 157 8.90 2.99 -15.07
CA ILE A 157 10.28 2.55 -15.33
C ILE A 157 10.79 1.92 -14.04
N THR A 158 11.50 0.80 -14.17
CA THR A 158 11.97 0.00 -13.05
C THR A 158 13.48 -0.18 -13.17
N PHE A 159 14.21 0.21 -12.14
CA PHE A 159 15.65 0.01 -12.01
C PHE A 159 15.92 -1.35 -11.37
N LEU A 160 17.04 -1.98 -11.75
CA LEU A 160 17.39 -3.33 -11.34
C LEU A 160 18.58 -3.35 -10.37
N ASP A 161 19.59 -2.50 -10.63
CA ASP A 161 20.84 -2.54 -9.88
C ASP A 161 20.82 -1.69 -8.61
N VAL A 162 21.31 -2.28 -7.52
CA VAL A 162 21.47 -1.62 -6.23
C VAL A 162 22.77 -2.05 -5.55
N GLU A 163 23.49 -1.06 -5.02
CA GLU A 163 24.61 -1.24 -4.10
C GLU A 163 24.24 -0.70 -2.72
N TYR A 164 24.87 -1.23 -1.67
CA TYR A 164 24.62 -0.80 -0.30
C TYR A 164 25.90 -0.27 0.34
N VAL A 165 25.82 0.92 0.92
CA VAL A 165 26.92 1.59 1.60
C VAL A 165 26.52 1.89 3.04
N LYS A 166 27.49 1.91 3.96
CA LYS A 166 27.26 2.38 5.33
C LYS A 166 27.60 3.87 5.43
N TYR A 167 26.70 4.65 6.00
CA TYR A 167 26.91 6.05 6.32
C TYR A 167 26.49 6.28 7.78
N GLU A 168 27.44 6.70 8.63
CA GLU A 168 27.28 6.74 10.08
C GLU A 168 26.83 5.36 10.62
N GLU A 169 25.68 5.29 11.29
CA GLU A 169 25.09 4.04 11.81
C GLU A 169 24.04 3.44 10.86
N ASN A 170 23.78 4.09 9.72
CA ASN A 170 22.70 3.73 8.80
C ASN A 170 23.22 3.10 7.50
N VAL A 171 22.36 2.31 6.87
CA VAL A 171 22.59 1.77 5.53
C VAL A 171 21.98 2.74 4.51
N VAL A 172 22.67 2.92 3.39
CA VAL A 172 22.23 3.70 2.24
C VAL A 172 22.19 2.77 1.03
N ALA A 173 21.10 2.80 0.28
CA ALA A 173 20.97 2.13 -1.00
C ALA A 173 21.35 3.09 -2.13
N ILE A 174 22.22 2.66 -3.03
CA ILE A 174 22.66 3.38 -4.22
C ILE A 174 22.11 2.63 -5.42
N ILE A 175 21.21 3.25 -6.18
CA ILE A 175 20.51 2.64 -7.30
C ILE A 175 21.08 3.22 -8.59
N THR A 176 21.48 2.36 -9.52
CA THR A 176 21.99 2.79 -10.83
C THR A 176 20.83 3.04 -11.79
N VAL A 177 20.92 4.14 -12.54
CA VAL A 177 19.98 4.56 -13.57
C VAL A 177 20.65 4.35 -14.93
N GLU A 178 20.13 3.40 -15.71
CA GLU A 178 20.54 3.10 -17.09
C GLU A 178 19.49 3.53 -18.12
#